data_AF-A0A7Y0AGJ4-F1
#
_entry.id   AF-A0A7Y0AGJ4-F1
#
_cell.length_a   1.000
_cell.length_b   1.000
_cell.length_c   1.000
_cell.angle_alpha   90.00
_cell.angle_beta   90.00
_cell.angle_gamma   90.00
#
_symmetry.space_group_name_H-M   'P 1'
#
loop_
_entity.id
_entity.type
_entity.pdbx_description
1 polymer ?
#
loop_
_entity_poly.entity_id
_entity_poly.type
_entity_poly.pdbx_seq_one_letter_code
_entity_poly.pdbx_strand_id
1 'polypeptide(L)'
;MQPKVTISFMQRGLPGLLCIGLGLALCFIFRHSSAWPEELKHLAFPVALVLALGGMPLVNSYVYQRPWSAMRSELRGLATLLAGLLGWQLCSWLGAL
;
A
#
# COMPACT_ATOMS: atom_id res chain seq x y z
N MET A 1 -11.69 23.93 24.50
CA MET A 1 -11.11 23.98 23.14
C MET A 1 -10.34 22.68 22.94
N GLN A 2 -10.79 21.78 22.05
CA GLN A 2 -10.01 20.57 21.76
C GLN A 2 -8.74 20.99 21.00
N PRO A 3 -7.55 20.44 21.36
CA PRO A 3 -6.32 20.76 20.67
C PRO A 3 -6.47 20.35 19.19
N LYS A 4 -6.31 21.32 18.29
CA LYS A 4 -6.26 21.07 16.85
C LYS A 4 -4.99 20.29 16.58
N VAL A 5 -5.13 18.97 16.41
CA VAL A 5 -4.00 18.07 16.14
C VAL A 5 -3.45 18.42 14.76
N THR A 6 -2.38 19.21 14.73
CA THR A 6 -1.66 19.53 13.50
C THR A 6 -0.84 18.29 13.12
N ILE A 7 -1.31 17.55 12.13
CA ILE A 7 -0.61 16.37 11.62
C ILE A 7 0.57 16.85 10.79
N SER A 8 1.78 16.51 11.24
CA SER A 8 3.02 16.88 10.55
C SER A 8 3.19 16.10 9.24
N PHE A 9 3.67 16.80 8.21
CA PHE A 9 4.01 16.19 6.92
C PHE A 9 5.02 15.05 7.09
N MET A 10 6.03 15.24 7.95
CA MET A 10 7.06 14.24 8.23
C MET A 10 6.49 12.93 8.80
N GLN A 11 5.37 13.01 9.53
CA GLN A 11 4.79 11.85 10.19
C GLN A 11 3.81 11.05 9.32
N ARG A 12 3.11 11.70 8.36
CA ARG A 12 2.07 11.04 7.56
C ARG A 12 2.14 11.32 6.07
N GLY A 13 2.50 12.54 5.68
CA GLY A 13 2.60 12.92 4.28
C GLY A 13 3.81 12.28 3.59
N LEU A 14 5.00 12.39 4.20
CA LEU A 14 6.24 11.81 3.69
C LEU A 14 6.17 10.27 3.58
N PRO A 15 5.79 9.50 4.61
CA PRO A 15 5.68 8.05 4.47
C PRO A 15 4.60 7.64 3.46
N GLY A 16 3.47 8.35 3.38
CA GLY A 16 2.46 8.11 2.36
C GLY A 16 2.99 8.33 0.94
N LEU A 17 3.72 9.43 0.71
CA LEU A 17 4.37 9.72 -0.57
C LEU A 17 5.44 8.70 -0.93
N LEU A 18 6.25 8.27 0.04
CA LEU A 18 7.26 7.23 -0.17
C LEU A 18 6.61 5.89 -0.54
N CYS A 19 5.51 5.51 0.11
CA CYS A 19 4.76 4.31 -0.26
C CYS A 19 4.19 4.40 -1.68
N ILE A 20 3.59 5.54 -2.06
CA ILE A 20 3.09 5.76 -3.42
C ILE A 20 4.24 5.68 -4.44
N GLY A 21 5.33 6.41 -4.19
CA GLY A 21 6.49 6.45 -5.07
C GLY A 21 7.14 5.09 -5.25
N LEU A 22 7.38 4.36 -4.16
CA LEU A 22 7.93 3.00 -4.20
C LEU A 22 6.99 2.04 -4.92
N GLY A 23 5.70 2.05 -4.61
CA GLY A 23 4.72 1.16 -5.25
C GLY A 23 4.61 1.41 -6.75
N LEU A 24 4.59 2.67 -7.19
CA LEU A 24 4.57 3.02 -8.61
C LEU A 24 5.90 2.68 -9.30
N ALA A 25 7.04 2.94 -8.66
CA ALA A 25 8.35 2.58 -9.19
C ALA A 25 8.48 1.06 -9.38
N LEU A 26 8.07 0.27 -8.39
CA LEU A 26 8.02 -1.20 -8.47
C LEU A 26 7.09 -1.66 -9.59
N CYS A 27 5.88 -1.09 -9.72
CA CYS A 27 4.98 -1.39 -10.83
C CYS A 27 5.63 -1.09 -12.19
N PHE A 28 6.32 0.04 -12.31
CA PHE A 28 7.00 0.43 -13.56
C PHE A 28 8.15 -0.52 -13.89
N ILE A 29 8.97 -0.88 -12.90
CA ILE A 29 10.07 -1.84 -13.05
C ILE A 29 9.55 -3.21 -13.48
N PHE A 30 8.51 -3.73 -12.82
CA PHE A 30 7.92 -5.02 -13.16
C PHE A 30 7.27 -5.03 -14.55
N ARG A 31 6.64 -3.92 -14.94
CA ARG A 31 5.99 -3.79 -16.25
C ARG A 31 6.98 -3.69 -17.41
N HIS A 32 8.10 -2.98 -17.23
CA HIS A 32 8.93 -2.57 -18.36
C HIS A 32 10.21 -3.38 -18.54
N SER A 33 10.89 -3.76 -17.45
CA SER A 33 12.25 -4.30 -17.53
C SER A 33 12.65 -5.00 -16.24
N SER A 34 12.04 -6.14 -15.97
CA SER A 34 12.51 -7.01 -14.90
C SER A 34 12.94 -8.36 -15.46
N ALA A 35 14.19 -8.73 -15.20
CA ALA A 35 14.72 -10.09 -15.37
C ALA A 35 14.18 -11.06 -14.31
N TRP A 36 13.18 -10.64 -13.54
CA TRP A 36 12.55 -11.44 -12.50
C TRP A 36 11.74 -12.55 -13.16
N PRO A 37 11.65 -13.74 -12.54
CA PRO A 37 10.76 -14.79 -13.01
C PRO A 37 9.32 -14.27 -13.15
N GLU A 38 8.61 -14.70 -14.19
CA GLU A 38 7.20 -14.33 -14.46
C GLU A 38 6.32 -14.53 -13.21
N GLU A 39 6.52 -15.64 -12.50
CA GLU A 39 5.86 -15.96 -11.23
C GLU A 39 6.06 -14.82 -10.21
N LEU A 40 7.30 -14.39 -10.00
CA LEU A 40 7.64 -13.31 -9.07
C LEU A 40 7.07 -11.95 -9.50
N LYS A 41 6.93 -11.68 -10.80
CA LYS A 41 6.28 -10.46 -11.30
C LYS A 41 4.78 -10.47 -11.03
N HIS A 42 4.10 -11.58 -11.30
CA HIS A 42 2.68 -11.74 -11.00
C HIS A 42 2.38 -11.60 -9.52
N LEU A 43 3.35 -11.97 -8.67
CA LEU A 43 3.26 -11.85 -7.22
C LEU A 43 3.54 -10.41 -6.74
N ALA A 44 4.60 -9.79 -7.23
CA ALA A 44 5.09 -8.51 -6.73
C ALA A 44 4.34 -7.30 -7.30
N PHE A 45 3.76 -7.41 -8.50
CA PHE A 45 2.97 -6.36 -9.12
C PHE A 45 1.71 -5.97 -8.32
N PRO A 46 0.80 -6.89 -7.95
CA PRO A 46 -0.38 -6.54 -7.16
C PRO A 46 -0.01 -6.05 -5.75
N VAL A 47 1.05 -6.58 -5.15
CA VAL A 47 1.57 -6.09 -3.85
C VAL A 47 2.06 -4.65 -3.98
N ALA A 48 2.83 -4.33 -5.03
CA ALA A 48 3.30 -2.97 -5.30
C ALA A 48 2.13 -2.01 -5.55
N LEU A 49 1.08 -2.47 -6.23
CA LEU A 49 -0.12 -1.70 -6.52
C LEU A 49 -0.93 -1.42 -5.25
N VAL A 50 -1.10 -2.41 -4.36
CA VAL A 50 -1.72 -2.21 -3.04
C VAL A 50 -0.89 -1.31 -2.15
N LEU A 51 0.44 -1.37 -2.23
CA LEU A 51 1.33 -0.49 -1.48
C LEU A 51 1.23 0.96 -1.95
N ALA A 52 1.09 1.18 -3.26
CA ALA A 52 0.80 2.50 -3.81
C ALA A 52 -0.57 3.03 -3.38
N LEU A 53 -1.62 2.19 -3.47
CA LEU A 53 -2.96 2.55 -3.02
C LEU A 53 -3.02 2.80 -1.51
N GLY A 54 -2.24 2.05 -0.71
CA GLY A 54 -2.15 2.20 0.74
C GLY A 54 -1.46 3.48 1.20
N GLY A 55 -0.60 4.06 0.36
CA GLY A 55 -0.02 5.37 0.62
C GLY A 55 -1.01 6.53 0.43
N MET A 56 -2.05 6.38 -0.41
CA MET A 56 -3.05 7.44 -0.64
C MET A 56 -3.82 7.86 0.62
N PRO A 57 -4.36 6.95 1.46
CA PRO A 57 -4.98 7.31 2.74
C PRO A 57 -4.04 8.11 3.63
N LEU A 58 -2.76 7.73 3.70
CA LEU A 58 -1.77 8.41 4.55
C LEU A 58 -1.55 9.86 4.09
N VAL A 59 -1.41 10.08 2.78
CA VAL A 59 -1.31 11.43 2.19
C VAL A 59 -2.60 12.21 2.38
N ASN A 60 -3.76 11.60 2.13
CA ASN A 60 -5.07 12.23 2.38
C ASN A 60 -5.26 12.61 3.85
N SER A 61 -4.75 11.80 4.77
CA SER A 61 -4.82 12.12 6.20
C SER A 61 -4.05 13.37 6.56
N TYR A 62 -2.94 13.64 5.86
CA TYR A 62 -2.17 14.86 6.03
C TYR A 62 -2.87 16.06 5.35
N VAL A 63 -3.30 15.90 4.09
CA VAL A 63 -3.94 16.96 3.31
C VAL A 63 -5.23 17.44 3.97
N TYR A 64 -6.09 16.51 4.37
CA TYR A 64 -7.39 16.82 5.00
C TYR A 64 -7.31 16.87 6.54
N GLN A 65 -6.11 16.75 7.12
CA GLN A 65 -5.89 16.73 8.57
C GLN A 65 -6.82 15.74 9.30
N ARG A 66 -7.05 14.55 8.71
CA ARG A 66 -7.99 13.56 9.25
C ARG A 66 -7.40 12.78 10.43
N PRO A 67 -8.17 12.57 11.51
CA PRO A 67 -7.74 11.76 12.63
C PRO A 67 -7.68 10.26 12.26
N TRP A 68 -6.78 9.50 12.89
CA TRP A 68 -6.64 8.05 12.66
C TRP A 68 -7.94 7.27 12.89
N SER A 69 -8.80 7.74 13.79
CA SER A 69 -10.11 7.13 14.06
C SER A 69 -11.00 7.08 12.80
N ALA A 70 -10.93 8.09 11.94
CA ALA A 70 -11.67 8.17 10.70
C ALA A 70 -11.09 7.29 9.58
N MET A 71 -9.84 6.84 9.73
CA MET A 71 -9.14 6.02 8.73
C MET A 71 -9.17 4.52 9.03
N ARG A 72 -9.74 4.10 10.16
CA ARG A 72 -9.72 2.69 10.58
C ARG A 72 -10.37 1.75 9.56
N SER A 73 -11.44 2.18 8.92
CA SER A 73 -12.11 1.39 7.86
C SER A 73 -11.23 1.25 6.63
N GLU A 74 -10.60 2.34 6.17
CA GLU A 74 -9.69 2.33 5.01
C GLU A 74 -8.46 1.44 5.27
N LEU A 75 -7.85 1.55 6.46
CA LEU A 75 -6.71 0.73 6.85
C LEU A 75 -7.07 -0.75 6.99
N ARG A 76 -8.26 -1.06 7.53
CA ARG A 76 -8.78 -2.44 7.59
C ARG A 76 -9.07 -2.98 6.20
N GLY A 77 -9.63 -2.17 5.31
CA GLY A 77 -9.87 -2.52 3.90
C GLY A 77 -8.56 -2.84 3.17
N LEU A 78 -7.54 -2.01 3.37
CA LEU A 78 -6.20 -2.25 2.84
C LEU A 78 -5.55 -3.49 3.43
N ALA A 79 -5.64 -3.69 4.75
CA ALA A 79 -5.11 -4.87 5.42
C ALA A 79 -5.82 -6.15 4.95
N THR A 80 -7.13 -6.12 4.73
CA THR A 80 -7.89 -7.26 4.21
C THR A 80 -7.59 -7.53 2.74
N LEU A 81 -7.40 -6.50 1.91
CA LEU A 81 -6.92 -6.66 0.53
C LEU A 81 -5.51 -7.29 0.49
N LEU A 82 -4.60 -6.79 1.33
CA LEU A 82 -3.25 -7.37 1.46
C LEU A 82 -3.29 -8.82 1.95
N ALA A 83 -4.08 -9.10 2.99
CA ALA A 83 -4.22 -10.45 3.54
C ALA A 83 -4.91 -11.40 2.55
N GLY A 84 -5.89 -10.92 1.79
CA GLY A 84 -6.57 -11.69 0.74
C GLY A 84 -5.63 -11.99 -0.42
N LEU A 85 -4.83 -11.02 -0.85
CA LEU A 85 -3.80 -11.23 -1.86
C LEU A 85 -2.75 -12.23 -1.39
N LEU A 86 -2.17 -12.03 -0.20
CA LEU A 86 -1.17 -12.93 0.39
C LEU A 86 -1.74 -14.34 0.68
N GLY A 87 -2.99 -14.43 1.13
CA GLY A 87 -3.67 -15.69 1.42
C GLY A 87 -4.01 -16.48 0.17
N TRP A 88 -4.53 -15.81 -0.87
CA TRP A 88 -4.69 -16.38 -2.21
C TRP A 88 -3.35 -16.89 -2.75
N GLN A 89 -2.29 -16.11 -2.55
CA GLN A 89 -0.91 -16.44 -2.89
C GLN A 89 -0.40 -17.71 -2.21
N LEU A 90 -0.61 -17.82 -0.90
CA LEU A 90 -0.18 -18.98 -0.11
C LEU A 90 -0.92 -20.24 -0.60
N CYS A 91 -2.20 -20.09 -0.92
CA CYS A 91 -3.05 -21.18 -1.40
C CYS A 91 -2.66 -21.63 -2.82
N SER A 92 -2.33 -20.70 -3.73
CA SER A 92 -1.86 -21.04 -5.07
C SER A 92 -0.50 -21.74 -5.07
N TRP A 93 0.38 -21.39 -4.12
CA TRP A 93 1.67 -22.06 -3.95
C TRP A 93 1.53 -23.46 -3.36
N LEU A 94 0.63 -23.65 -2.38
CA LEU A 94 0.38 -24.97 -1.78
C LEU A 94 -0.38 -25.92 -2.72
N GLY A 95 -1.21 -25.41 -3.63
CA GLY A 95 -1.92 -26.23 -4.63
C GLY A 95 -1.09 -26.62 -5.85
N ALA A 96 0.11 -26.06 -6.01
CA ALA A 96 1.03 -26.36 -7.11
C ALA A 96 2.12 -27.40 -6.75
N LEU A 97 2.18 -27.83 -5.48
CA LEU A 97 3.02 -28.90 -4.95
C LEU A 97 2.25 -30.23 -4.94
#